data_AF-A0A7C3D192-F1
#
_entry.id   AF-A0A7C3D192-F1
#
_cell.length_a   1.000
_cell.length_b   1.000
_cell.length_c   1.000
_cell.angle_alpha   90.00
_cell.angle_beta   90.00
_cell.angle_gamma   90.00
#
_symmetry.space_group_name_H-M   'P 1'
#
loop_
_entity.id
_entity.type
_entity.pdbx_description
1 polymer ?
#
loop_
_entity_poly.entity_id
_entity_poly.type
_entity_poly.pdbx_seq_one_letter_code
_entity_poly.pdbx_strand_id
1 'polypeptide(L)'
;MRWSHLRITAACLSCRSDTTDMLKRFAVCCVALVAGLSGCASQPEKGGYGDVWPTKMAAERARALAPKKIWKLEGRLGVQLEHDGFSAGLIWLQDHGHFDISLFDPVGRRVARLTGNEGAVDLKTSQGQSFSGDDPEKLLQKHLGWSIPVRSLSWWVKGLPDPATVAWRQEYDDLGRLVSLSQGGWDMHIVSYQDADRHAMPRLTRMTHDKVKLKLLIRSWE
;
A
#
# COMPACT_ATOMS: atom_id res chain seq x y z
N MET A 1 70.88 15.19 -66.70
CA MET A 1 72.02 16.01 -66.24
C MET A 1 71.51 17.39 -65.86
N ARG A 2 71.38 17.71 -64.56
CA ARG A 2 71.53 19.07 -63.99
C ARG A 2 71.23 19.06 -62.48
N TRP A 3 72.21 19.55 -61.70
CA TRP A 3 72.13 20.33 -60.45
C TRP A 3 71.63 19.56 -59.19
N SER A 4 72.06 19.78 -57.94
CA SER A 4 72.63 20.96 -57.28
C SER A 4 73.37 20.56 -55.99
N HIS A 5 74.15 21.52 -55.49
CA HIS A 5 75.08 21.49 -54.36
C HIS A 5 74.48 21.29 -52.95
N LEU A 6 75.24 20.57 -52.12
CA LEU A 6 75.81 21.00 -50.82
C LEU A 6 74.89 21.76 -49.84
N ARG A 7 74.69 21.21 -48.62
CA ARG A 7 75.28 21.72 -47.37
C ARG A 7 74.87 20.87 -46.16
N ILE A 8 75.91 20.46 -45.44
CA ILE A 8 75.88 19.86 -44.11
C ILE A 8 75.96 21.01 -43.09
N THR A 9 75.08 21.01 -42.09
CA THR A 9 75.29 21.74 -40.85
C THR A 9 74.93 20.83 -39.69
N ALA A 10 75.90 20.55 -38.84
CA ALA A 10 75.73 19.83 -37.58
C ALA A 10 75.14 20.76 -36.52
N ALA A 11 74.22 20.24 -35.70
CA ALA A 11 73.94 20.76 -34.37
C ALA A 11 73.78 19.57 -33.43
N CYS A 12 74.79 19.40 -32.59
CA CYS A 12 74.82 18.54 -31.42
C CYS A 12 73.85 19.13 -30.37
N LEU A 13 73.02 18.33 -29.70
CA LEU A 13 72.72 18.53 -28.28
C LEU A 13 72.02 17.30 -27.70
N SER A 14 72.78 16.61 -26.86
CA SER A 14 72.36 15.77 -25.73
C SER A 14 70.93 16.03 -25.23
N CYS A 15 70.12 14.97 -25.12
CA CYS A 15 69.03 14.95 -24.16
C CYS A 15 69.09 13.66 -23.34
N ARG A 16 69.39 13.84 -22.06
CA ARG A 16 69.60 12.87 -21.00
C ARG A 16 68.26 12.20 -20.66
N SER A 17 68.28 10.88 -20.50
CA SER A 17 67.13 10.07 -20.10
C SER A 17 66.77 10.28 -18.63
N ASP A 18 65.61 10.88 -18.35
CA ASP A 18 65.01 10.91 -17.01
C ASP A 18 63.78 9.98 -16.99
N THR A 19 63.99 8.75 -16.51
CA THR A 19 63.00 7.67 -16.35
C THR A 19 62.04 7.87 -15.17
N THR A 20 62.09 9.03 -14.51
CA THR A 20 61.35 9.33 -13.27
C THR A 20 59.97 9.97 -13.49
N ASP A 21 59.64 10.38 -14.71
CA ASP A 21 58.34 11.00 -15.05
C ASP A 21 57.25 9.99 -15.45
N MET A 22 57.61 8.74 -15.80
CA MET A 22 56.61 7.75 -16.22
C MET A 22 55.78 7.18 -15.05
N LEU A 23 56.34 7.09 -13.84
CA LEU A 23 55.59 6.60 -12.67
C LEU A 23 54.58 7.62 -12.12
N LYS A 24 54.85 8.93 -12.24
CA LYS A 24 53.91 9.97 -11.78
C LYS A 24 52.74 10.18 -12.74
N ARG A 25 52.93 9.93 -14.04
CA ARG A 25 51.86 10.03 -15.06
C ARG A 25 50.85 8.88 -14.97
N PHE A 26 51.26 7.69 -14.52
CA PHE A 26 50.35 6.56 -14.31
C PHE A 26 49.43 6.72 -13.08
N ALA A 27 49.91 7.37 -12.03
CA ALA A 27 49.11 7.65 -10.83
C ALA A 27 48.01 8.70 -11.06
N VAL A 28 48.21 9.64 -11.99
CA VAL A 28 47.24 10.72 -12.29
C VAL A 28 46.09 10.22 -13.19
N CYS A 29 46.30 9.19 -14.01
CA CYS A 29 45.22 8.63 -14.84
C CYS A 29 44.27 7.70 -14.07
N CYS A 30 44.70 7.07 -12.97
CA CYS A 30 43.82 6.18 -12.19
C CYS A 30 42.86 6.93 -11.25
N VAL A 31 43.20 8.17 -10.85
CA VAL A 31 42.32 9.01 -10.01
C VAL A 31 41.21 9.69 -10.83
N ALA A 32 41.38 9.83 -12.14
CA ALA A 32 40.38 10.46 -13.01
C ALA A 32 39.26 9.52 -13.49
N LEU A 33 39.37 8.19 -13.28
CA LEU A 33 38.38 7.21 -13.76
C LEU A 33 37.35 6.78 -12.71
N VAL A 34 37.44 7.27 -11.46
CA VAL A 34 36.56 6.85 -10.34
C VAL A 34 35.41 7.84 -10.09
N ALA A 35 35.38 8.99 -10.76
CA ALA A 35 34.38 10.04 -10.54
C ALA A 35 33.12 9.96 -11.45
N GLY A 36 32.80 8.78 -11.99
CA GLY A 36 31.78 8.60 -13.04
C GLY A 36 30.48 7.91 -12.64
N LEU A 37 30.26 7.56 -11.37
CA LEU A 37 29.05 6.85 -10.92
C LEU A 37 28.24 7.68 -9.92
N SER A 38 28.01 8.95 -10.19
CA SER A 38 26.84 9.67 -9.66
C SER A 38 25.62 9.29 -10.49
N GLY A 39 25.21 8.02 -10.38
CA GLY A 39 23.88 7.61 -10.79
C GLY A 39 22.88 8.30 -9.88
N CYS A 40 22.21 9.34 -10.39
CA CYS A 40 21.04 9.90 -9.74
C CYS A 40 20.04 8.75 -9.55
N ALA A 41 19.94 8.24 -8.33
CA ALA A 41 18.80 7.44 -7.93
C ALA A 41 17.58 8.35 -8.13
N SER A 42 16.85 8.13 -9.21
CA SER A 42 15.58 8.80 -9.48
C SER A 42 14.61 8.31 -8.42
N GLN A 43 14.53 9.07 -7.33
CA GLN A 43 13.53 8.84 -6.31
C GLN A 43 12.18 9.12 -6.97
N PRO A 44 11.25 8.15 -7.03
CA PRO A 44 9.94 8.39 -7.62
C PRO A 44 9.32 9.57 -6.89
N GLU A 45 8.87 10.57 -7.65
CA GLU A 45 8.14 11.71 -7.11
C GLU A 45 7.01 11.16 -6.23
N LYS A 46 7.08 11.46 -4.93
CA LYS A 46 5.91 11.33 -4.07
C LYS A 46 4.89 12.32 -4.63
N GLY A 47 3.91 11.79 -5.36
CA GLY A 47 2.86 12.56 -6.03
C GLY A 47 2.35 13.67 -5.14
N GLY A 48 2.53 14.90 -5.63
CA GLY A 48 2.05 16.10 -4.98
C GLY A 48 0.53 16.09 -4.86
N TYR A 49 0.06 16.84 -3.87
CA TYR A 49 -1.35 17.12 -3.60
C TYR A 49 -2.06 17.62 -4.87
N GLY A 50 -2.74 16.74 -5.59
CA GLY A 50 -3.42 17.14 -6.83
C GLY A 50 -3.69 15.98 -7.77
N ASP A 51 -4.56 15.06 -7.37
CA ASP A 51 -5.66 14.55 -8.19
C ASP A 51 -6.38 13.48 -7.39
N VAL A 52 -7.62 13.78 -6.96
CA VAL A 52 -8.52 12.81 -6.31
C VAL A 52 -9.00 11.74 -7.31
N TRP A 53 -8.59 11.88 -8.58
CA TRP A 53 -9.01 11.02 -9.68
C TRP A 53 -8.13 9.76 -9.75
N PRO A 54 -8.74 8.57 -9.88
CA PRO A 54 -7.97 7.35 -10.00
C PRO A 54 -7.12 7.39 -11.27
N THR A 55 -5.87 6.93 -11.16
CA THR A 55 -5.04 6.67 -12.34
C THR A 55 -5.74 5.69 -13.28
N LYS A 56 -5.35 5.64 -14.55
CA LYS A 56 -5.90 4.66 -15.50
C LYS A 56 -5.80 3.22 -14.95
N MET A 57 -4.66 2.88 -14.34
CA MET A 57 -4.44 1.57 -13.72
C MET A 57 -5.39 1.30 -12.56
N ALA A 58 -5.58 2.29 -11.68
CA ALA A 58 -6.52 2.20 -10.56
C ALA A 58 -7.97 2.02 -11.05
N ALA A 59 -8.38 2.75 -12.09
CA ALA A 59 -9.70 2.61 -12.69
C ALA A 59 -9.93 1.23 -13.32
N GLU A 60 -8.93 0.68 -14.01
CA GLU A 60 -8.98 -0.69 -14.54
C GLU A 60 -9.06 -1.74 -13.44
N ARG A 61 -8.25 -1.61 -12.38
CA ARG A 61 -8.30 -2.50 -11.21
C ARG A 61 -9.69 -2.45 -10.55
N ALA A 62 -10.24 -1.26 -10.36
CA ALA A 62 -11.57 -1.08 -9.81
C ALA A 62 -12.64 -1.80 -10.65
N ARG A 63 -12.58 -1.71 -11.98
CA ARG A 63 -13.48 -2.45 -12.88
C ARG A 63 -13.34 -3.96 -12.76
N ALA A 64 -12.14 -4.48 -12.50
CA ALA A 64 -11.91 -5.91 -12.34
C ALA A 64 -12.39 -6.45 -10.98
N LEU A 65 -12.29 -5.66 -9.91
CA LEU A 65 -12.58 -6.11 -8.54
C LEU A 65 -13.99 -5.73 -8.04
N ALA A 66 -14.57 -4.63 -8.53
CA ALA A 66 -15.91 -4.19 -8.12
C ALA A 66 -17.02 -5.23 -8.37
N PRO A 67 -17.03 -5.98 -9.50
CA PRO A 67 -18.06 -7.00 -9.76
C PRO A 67 -18.00 -8.21 -8.82
N LYS A 68 -16.92 -8.41 -8.07
CA LYS A 68 -16.80 -9.49 -7.06
C LYS A 68 -17.71 -9.17 -5.88
N LYS A 69 -18.92 -9.70 -5.96
CA LYS A 69 -20.03 -9.52 -5.00
C LYS A 69 -20.19 -10.67 -4.02
N ILE A 70 -19.70 -11.86 -4.37
CA ILE A 70 -19.66 -13.03 -3.50
C ILE A 70 -18.20 -13.28 -3.17
N TRP A 71 -17.88 -13.33 -1.88
CA TRP A 71 -16.55 -13.65 -1.40
C TRP A 71 -16.59 -14.02 0.08
N LYS A 72 -15.55 -14.71 0.52
CA LYS A 72 -15.27 -14.98 1.92
C LYS A 72 -13.86 -14.50 2.22
N LEU A 73 -13.68 -13.87 3.37
CA LEU A 73 -12.36 -13.61 3.92
C LEU A 73 -12.24 -14.17 5.34
N GLU A 74 -11.06 -14.66 5.66
CA GLU A 74 -10.69 -15.05 7.01
C GLU A 74 -9.47 -14.25 7.46
N GLY A 75 -9.47 -13.84 8.73
CA GLY A 75 -8.43 -12.95 9.21
C GLY A 75 -8.46 -12.71 10.70
N ARG A 76 -7.84 -11.60 11.08
CA ARG A 76 -7.83 -11.08 12.44
C ARG A 76 -8.08 -9.59 12.42
N LEU A 77 -8.93 -9.14 13.34
CA LEU A 77 -9.17 -7.75 13.65
C LEU A 77 -8.48 -7.41 14.97
N GLY A 78 -7.74 -6.31 14.99
CA GLY A 78 -7.31 -5.64 16.21
C GLY A 78 -8.05 -4.31 16.31
N VAL A 79 -8.63 -4.02 17.46
CA VAL A 79 -9.30 -2.77 17.78
C VAL A 79 -8.61 -2.15 18.98
N GLN A 80 -8.25 -0.89 18.87
CA GLN A 80 -7.70 -0.10 19.97
C GLN A 80 -8.57 1.15 20.13
N LEU A 81 -9.08 1.32 21.35
CA LEU A 81 -9.83 2.47 21.83
C LEU A 81 -8.94 3.28 22.79
N GLU A 82 -9.45 4.35 23.39
CA GLU A 82 -8.65 5.20 24.30
C GLU A 82 -8.12 4.47 25.53
N HIS A 83 -8.95 3.61 26.12
CA HIS A 83 -8.69 3.00 27.42
C HIS A 83 -8.71 1.46 27.36
N ASP A 84 -8.98 0.88 26.20
CA ASP A 84 -9.09 -0.57 26.03
C ASP A 84 -8.71 -0.97 24.60
N GLY A 85 -8.49 -2.26 24.40
CA GLY A 85 -8.25 -2.83 23.09
C GLY A 85 -8.39 -4.34 23.12
N PHE A 86 -8.83 -4.89 21.99
CA PHE A 86 -9.01 -6.33 21.86
C PHE A 86 -8.58 -6.80 20.48
N SER A 87 -8.35 -8.11 20.36
CA SER A 87 -8.15 -8.76 19.07
C SER A 87 -9.10 -9.94 18.94
N ALA A 88 -9.69 -10.07 17.76
CA ALA A 88 -10.59 -11.15 17.41
C ALA A 88 -10.14 -11.83 16.10
N GLY A 89 -10.38 -13.13 16.01
CA GLY A 89 -10.49 -13.80 14.71
C GLY A 89 -11.70 -13.25 13.96
N LEU A 90 -11.61 -13.18 12.64
CA LEU A 90 -12.65 -12.65 11.76
C LEU A 90 -12.96 -13.66 10.67
N ILE A 91 -14.24 -13.95 10.48
CA ILE A 91 -14.76 -14.57 9.26
C ILE A 91 -15.83 -13.63 8.72
N TRP A 92 -15.70 -13.21 7.46
CA TRP A 92 -16.69 -12.39 6.79
C TRP A 92 -17.10 -13.08 5.48
N LEU A 93 -18.38 -13.43 5.41
CA LEU A 93 -19.04 -13.91 4.21
C LEU A 93 -19.84 -12.75 3.60
N GLN A 94 -19.57 -12.43 2.34
CA GLN A 94 -20.34 -11.46 1.58
C GLN A 94 -21.06 -12.18 0.44
N ASP A 95 -22.34 -11.89 0.29
CA ASP A 95 -23.17 -12.33 -0.82
C ASP A 95 -24.03 -11.17 -1.32
N HIS A 96 -23.55 -10.49 -2.35
CA HIS A 96 -24.17 -9.29 -2.90
C HIS A 96 -24.35 -8.20 -1.83
N GLY A 97 -25.58 -7.88 -1.47
CA GLY A 97 -25.90 -6.92 -0.40
C GLY A 97 -25.94 -7.54 0.99
N HIS A 98 -25.86 -8.87 1.10
CA HIS A 98 -25.89 -9.57 2.38
C HIS A 98 -24.48 -9.77 2.93
N PHE A 99 -24.34 -9.65 4.23
CA PHE A 99 -23.11 -9.93 4.94
C PHE A 99 -23.36 -10.79 6.18
N ASP A 100 -22.37 -11.61 6.52
CA ASP A 100 -22.27 -12.34 7.78
C ASP A 100 -20.85 -12.22 8.32
N ILE A 101 -20.71 -11.43 9.37
CA ILE A 101 -19.45 -11.10 10.02
C ILE A 101 -19.44 -11.77 11.38
N SER A 102 -18.54 -12.72 11.57
CA SER A 102 -18.34 -13.42 12.83
C SER A 102 -16.99 -13.07 13.44
N LEU A 103 -17.00 -12.70 14.72
CA LEU A 103 -15.81 -12.43 15.52
C LEU A 103 -15.58 -13.53 16.54
N PHE A 104 -14.32 -13.93 16.71
CA PHE A 104 -13.91 -15.04 17.58
C PHE A 104 -12.83 -14.61 18.56
N ASP A 105 -12.90 -15.09 19.81
CA ASP A 105 -11.84 -14.90 20.79
C ASP A 105 -10.61 -15.79 20.50
N PRO A 106 -9.49 -15.65 21.24
CA PRO A 106 -8.30 -16.47 21.04
C PRO A 106 -8.50 -17.98 21.24
N VAL A 107 -9.56 -18.41 21.94
CA VAL A 107 -9.88 -19.83 22.16
C VAL A 107 -10.89 -20.37 21.14
N GLY A 108 -11.29 -19.55 20.15
CA GLY A 108 -12.16 -19.94 19.05
C GLY A 108 -13.66 -19.82 19.34
N ARG A 109 -14.07 -19.23 20.47
CA ARG A 109 -15.49 -18.98 20.74
C ARG A 109 -15.94 -17.74 19.99
N ARG A 110 -17.12 -17.82 19.37
CA ARG A 110 -17.74 -16.68 18.69
C ARG A 110 -18.25 -15.68 19.72
N VAL A 111 -17.68 -14.48 19.74
CA VAL A 111 -18.00 -13.40 20.68
C VAL A 111 -19.10 -12.47 20.17
N ALA A 112 -19.18 -12.31 18.85
CA ALA A 112 -20.20 -11.53 18.17
C ALA A 112 -20.46 -12.08 16.76
N ARG A 113 -21.68 -11.91 16.27
CA ARG A 113 -22.06 -12.14 14.88
C ARG A 113 -22.96 -11.00 14.42
N LEU A 114 -22.58 -10.34 13.33
CA LEU A 114 -23.37 -9.31 12.68
C LEU A 114 -23.80 -9.83 11.31
N THR A 115 -25.11 -9.96 11.09
CA THR A 115 -25.68 -10.40 9.82
C THR A 115 -26.66 -9.35 9.31
N GLY A 116 -26.75 -9.16 8.00
CA GLY A 116 -27.74 -8.23 7.48
C GLY A 116 -27.57 -7.87 6.02
N ASN A 117 -28.32 -6.86 5.60
CA ASN A 117 -28.27 -6.22 4.30
C ASN A 117 -28.60 -4.72 4.41
N GLU A 118 -28.85 -4.06 3.28
CA GLU A 118 -29.37 -2.69 3.26
C GLU A 118 -30.82 -2.64 3.78
N GLY A 119 -30.98 -2.54 5.10
CA GLY A 119 -32.28 -2.27 5.74
C GLY A 119 -32.66 -3.24 6.86
N ALA A 120 -31.99 -4.38 7.00
CA ALA A 120 -32.17 -5.29 8.13
C ALA A 120 -30.83 -5.83 8.62
N VAL A 121 -30.54 -5.61 9.89
CA VAL A 121 -29.29 -6.03 10.55
C VAL A 121 -29.61 -6.67 11.88
N ASP A 122 -28.95 -7.79 12.16
CA ASP A 122 -28.98 -8.50 13.43
C ASP A 122 -27.57 -8.61 14.02
N LEU A 123 -27.44 -8.24 15.30
CA LEU A 123 -26.25 -8.44 16.12
C LEU A 123 -26.55 -9.50 17.19
N LYS A 124 -25.79 -10.59 17.20
CA LYS A 124 -25.83 -11.62 18.24
C LYS A 124 -24.54 -11.60 19.04
N THR A 125 -24.63 -11.55 20.37
CA THR A 125 -23.48 -11.57 21.28
C THR A 125 -23.26 -12.97 21.87
N SER A 126 -22.07 -13.24 22.39
CA SER A 126 -21.76 -14.49 23.10
C SER A 126 -22.63 -14.74 24.35
N GLN A 127 -23.26 -13.70 24.90
CA GLN A 127 -24.17 -13.80 26.03
C GLN A 127 -25.59 -14.25 25.63
N GLY A 128 -25.81 -14.54 24.34
CA GLY A 128 -27.10 -14.95 23.79
C GLY A 128 -28.06 -13.79 23.52
N GLN A 129 -27.61 -12.53 23.68
CA GLN A 129 -28.41 -11.37 23.33
C GLN A 129 -28.47 -11.21 21.82
N SER A 130 -29.65 -10.85 21.31
CA SER A 130 -29.89 -10.53 19.91
C SER A 130 -30.49 -9.14 19.82
N PHE A 131 -29.93 -8.32 18.94
CA PHE A 131 -30.39 -6.95 18.69
C PHE A 131 -30.61 -6.79 17.20
N SER A 132 -31.68 -6.12 16.81
CA SER A 132 -32.03 -5.89 15.41
C SER A 132 -32.14 -4.39 15.13
N GLY A 133 -31.84 -4.00 13.90
CA GLY A 133 -31.94 -2.62 13.43
C GLY A 133 -31.89 -2.54 11.91
N ASP A 134 -31.84 -1.32 11.39
CA ASP A 134 -31.77 -1.02 9.95
C ASP A 134 -30.37 -0.55 9.50
N ASP A 135 -29.50 -0.26 10.46
CA ASP A 135 -28.19 0.37 10.27
C ASP A 135 -27.15 -0.35 11.14
N PRO A 136 -26.15 -1.01 10.52
CA PRO A 136 -25.17 -1.80 11.25
C PRO A 136 -24.27 -0.90 12.12
N GLU A 137 -23.90 0.28 11.64
CA GLU A 137 -23.08 1.23 12.37
C GLU A 137 -23.77 1.69 13.67
N LYS A 138 -25.06 2.05 13.60
CA LYS A 138 -25.85 2.42 14.78
C LYS A 138 -26.02 1.27 15.75
N LEU A 139 -26.25 0.06 15.25
CA LEU A 139 -26.42 -1.13 16.07
C LEU A 139 -25.13 -1.45 16.85
N LEU A 140 -23.99 -1.38 16.19
CA LEU A 140 -22.68 -1.55 16.83
C LEU A 140 -22.40 -0.43 17.84
N GLN A 141 -22.65 0.84 17.47
CA GLN A 141 -22.45 1.97 18.38
C GLN A 141 -23.27 1.82 19.67
N LYS A 142 -24.53 1.41 19.55
CA LYS A 142 -25.46 1.29 20.69
C LYS A 142 -25.10 0.14 21.64
N HIS A 143 -24.62 -0.99 21.11
CA HIS A 143 -24.45 -2.22 21.89
C HIS A 143 -22.99 -2.54 22.23
N LEU A 144 -22.03 -2.06 21.44
CA LEU A 144 -20.60 -2.24 21.67
C LEU A 144 -19.89 -0.94 22.07
N GLY A 145 -20.54 0.23 21.94
CA GLY A 145 -19.97 1.53 22.30
C GLY A 145 -19.06 2.15 21.24
N TRP A 146 -18.86 1.47 20.11
CA TRP A 146 -18.09 1.93 18.96
C TRP A 146 -18.71 1.37 17.68
N SER A 147 -18.46 2.03 16.55
CA SER A 147 -18.93 1.60 15.24
C SER A 147 -17.79 1.52 14.23
N ILE A 148 -18.02 0.72 13.20
CA ILE A 148 -17.19 0.63 12.01
C ILE A 148 -18.08 0.69 10.78
N PRO A 149 -17.67 1.38 9.71
CA PRO A 149 -18.49 1.52 8.50
C PRO A 149 -18.48 0.20 7.74
N VAL A 150 -19.35 -0.73 8.09
CA VAL A 150 -19.45 -2.07 7.48
C VAL A 150 -19.64 -1.95 5.97
N ARG A 151 -20.46 -0.97 5.54
CA ARG A 151 -20.71 -0.71 4.12
C ARG A 151 -19.43 -0.33 3.37
N SER A 152 -18.70 0.68 3.85
CA SER A 152 -17.46 1.10 3.20
C SER A 152 -16.35 0.06 3.37
N LEU A 153 -16.31 -0.64 4.50
CA LEU A 153 -15.36 -1.74 4.74
C LEU A 153 -15.46 -2.82 3.66
N SER A 154 -16.65 -3.15 3.18
CA SER A 154 -16.85 -4.15 2.11
C SER A 154 -16.11 -3.80 0.79
N TRP A 155 -15.85 -2.51 0.55
CA TRP A 155 -15.03 -2.01 -0.56
C TRP A 155 -13.56 -1.97 -0.19
N TRP A 156 -13.28 -1.46 1.00
CA TRP A 156 -11.94 -1.25 1.54
C TRP A 156 -11.15 -2.56 1.70
N VAL A 157 -11.81 -3.66 2.09
CA VAL A 157 -11.17 -4.97 2.15
C VAL A 157 -10.67 -5.45 0.79
N LYS A 158 -11.26 -4.97 -0.32
CA LYS A 158 -10.80 -5.25 -1.70
C LYS A 158 -9.73 -4.28 -2.20
N GLY A 159 -9.39 -3.27 -1.39
CA GLY A 159 -8.48 -2.18 -1.77
C GLY A 159 -9.12 -1.22 -2.76
N LEU A 160 -10.42 -0.98 -2.63
CA LEU A 160 -11.19 -0.04 -3.45
C LEU A 160 -11.81 1.03 -2.55
N PRO A 161 -11.86 2.31 -2.98
CA PRO A 161 -12.71 3.31 -2.35
C PRO A 161 -14.18 2.91 -2.46
N ASP A 162 -14.97 3.27 -1.45
CA ASP A 162 -16.43 3.14 -1.47
C ASP A 162 -17.02 4.15 -2.48
N PRO A 163 -17.76 3.71 -3.51
CA PRO A 163 -18.35 4.62 -4.50
C PRO A 163 -19.49 5.48 -3.95
N ALA A 164 -20.09 5.10 -2.82
CA ALA A 164 -21.19 5.85 -2.20
C ALA A 164 -20.70 7.02 -1.32
N THR A 165 -19.40 7.07 -1.02
CA THR A 165 -18.81 8.05 -0.10
C THR A 165 -17.69 8.84 -0.79
N VAL A 166 -17.64 10.15 -0.60
CA VAL A 166 -16.55 10.96 -1.17
C VAL A 166 -15.21 10.58 -0.52
N ALA A 167 -14.23 10.22 -1.34
CA ALA A 167 -12.85 10.05 -0.90
C ALA A 167 -12.11 11.39 -0.98
N TRP A 168 -11.62 11.88 0.16
CA TRP A 168 -10.88 13.13 0.29
C TRP A 168 -9.43 13.02 -0.16
N ARG A 169 -8.85 11.82 -0.03
CA ARG A 169 -7.50 11.50 -0.50
C ARG A 169 -7.44 10.06 -0.96
N GLN A 170 -6.76 9.82 -2.07
CA GLN A 170 -6.49 8.50 -2.60
C GLN A 170 -5.07 8.48 -3.13
N GLU A 171 -4.28 7.52 -2.69
CA GLU A 171 -2.91 7.31 -3.16
C GLU A 171 -2.81 5.89 -3.70
N TYR A 172 -2.17 5.73 -4.85
CA TYR A 172 -2.02 4.45 -5.54
C TYR A 172 -0.54 4.19 -5.83
N ASP A 173 -0.15 2.91 -5.87
CA ASP A 173 1.16 2.51 -6.38
C ASP A 173 1.17 2.38 -7.91
N ASP A 174 2.35 2.06 -8.48
CA ASP A 174 2.56 1.93 -9.93
C ASP A 174 1.69 0.83 -10.58
N LEU A 175 1.16 -0.11 -9.79
CA LEU A 175 0.26 -1.18 -10.24
C LEU A 175 -1.22 -0.78 -10.12
N GLY A 176 -1.50 0.46 -9.70
CA GLY A 176 -2.85 0.97 -9.48
C GLY A 176 -3.50 0.42 -8.21
N ARG A 177 -2.73 -0.14 -7.27
CA ARG A 177 -3.24 -0.64 -6.00
C ARG A 177 -3.30 0.50 -4.98
N LEU A 178 -4.37 0.55 -4.21
CA LEU A 178 -4.57 1.59 -3.19
C LEU A 178 -3.51 1.46 -2.08
N VAL A 179 -2.86 2.57 -1.72
CA VAL A 179 -1.84 2.63 -0.66
C VAL A 179 -2.38 3.40 0.54
N SER A 180 -3.03 4.53 0.29
CA SER A 180 -3.64 5.38 1.31
C SER A 180 -5.02 5.84 0.86
N LEU A 181 -5.97 5.93 1.78
CA LEU A 181 -7.33 6.41 1.53
C LEU A 181 -7.81 7.23 2.72
N SER A 182 -8.36 8.41 2.46
CA SER A 182 -9.11 9.18 3.46
C SER A 182 -10.55 9.28 2.98
N GLN A 183 -11.49 8.61 3.66
CA GLN A 183 -12.89 8.50 3.23
C GLN A 183 -13.82 8.28 4.42
N GLY A 184 -14.93 9.02 4.49
CA GLY A 184 -15.92 8.85 5.56
C GLY A 184 -15.38 9.08 6.98
N GLY A 185 -14.39 9.97 7.14
CA GLY A 185 -13.71 10.22 8.42
C GLY A 185 -12.62 9.20 8.78
N TRP A 186 -12.43 8.16 7.98
CA TRP A 186 -11.38 7.17 8.19
C TRP A 186 -10.15 7.48 7.37
N ASP A 187 -8.99 7.47 8.03
CA ASP A 187 -7.69 7.44 7.38
C ASP A 187 -7.18 5.99 7.36
N MET A 188 -6.91 5.50 6.16
CA MET A 188 -6.49 4.12 5.93
C MET A 188 -5.13 4.06 5.27
N HIS A 189 -4.37 3.05 5.63
CA HIS A 189 -3.12 2.71 5.00
C HIS A 189 -3.03 1.20 4.77
N ILE A 190 -2.85 0.79 3.52
CA ILE A 190 -2.66 -0.60 3.14
C ILE A 190 -1.15 -0.89 3.22
N VAL A 191 -0.76 -1.62 4.25
CA VAL A 191 0.63 -1.91 4.59
C VAL A 191 1.21 -2.99 3.70
N SER A 192 0.38 -3.97 3.28
CA SER A 192 0.83 -5.05 2.40
C SER A 192 -0.33 -5.68 1.64
N TYR A 193 -0.01 -6.27 0.49
CA TYR A 193 -0.90 -7.07 -0.35
C TYR A 193 -0.53 -8.56 -0.25
N GLN A 194 -1.45 -9.46 -0.60
CA GLN A 194 -1.17 -10.90 -0.57
C GLN A 194 -0.14 -11.34 -1.60
N ASP A 195 -0.14 -10.68 -2.76
CA ASP A 195 0.70 -10.99 -3.91
C ASP A 195 1.28 -9.70 -4.53
N ALA A 196 2.21 -9.87 -5.47
CA ALA A 196 2.85 -8.77 -6.17
C ALA A 196 2.08 -8.28 -7.42
N ASP A 197 0.95 -8.90 -7.77
CA ASP A 197 0.21 -8.59 -8.99
C ASP A 197 -0.80 -7.44 -8.81
N ARG A 198 -1.32 -6.95 -9.94
CA ARG A 198 -2.25 -5.81 -10.01
C ARG A 198 -3.64 -6.08 -9.45
N HIS A 199 -4.05 -7.33 -9.26
CA HIS A 199 -5.32 -7.77 -8.68
C HIS A 199 -5.18 -8.31 -7.26
N ALA A 200 -3.96 -8.34 -6.71
CA ALA A 200 -3.68 -8.75 -5.34
C ALA A 200 -4.63 -8.06 -4.36
N MET A 201 -5.15 -8.81 -3.41
CA MET A 201 -6.04 -8.27 -2.37
C MET A 201 -5.21 -7.76 -1.19
N PRO A 202 -5.67 -6.71 -0.48
CA PRO A 202 -5.03 -6.25 0.76
C PRO A 202 -4.84 -7.39 1.75
N ARG A 203 -3.64 -7.46 2.33
CA ARG A 203 -3.29 -8.42 3.38
C ARG A 203 -3.30 -7.76 4.75
N LEU A 204 -2.72 -6.57 4.87
CA LEU A 204 -2.66 -5.84 6.13
C LEU A 204 -3.07 -4.39 5.91
N THR A 205 -4.15 -3.98 6.58
CA THR A 205 -4.67 -2.62 6.52
C THR A 205 -4.72 -2.03 7.92
N ARG A 206 -4.26 -0.79 8.08
CA ARG A 206 -4.46 0.01 9.29
C ARG A 206 -5.46 1.10 8.97
N MET A 207 -6.39 1.36 9.90
CA MET A 207 -7.45 2.34 9.72
C MET A 207 -7.62 3.11 11.02
N THR A 208 -7.81 4.41 10.94
CA THR A 208 -7.98 5.27 12.12
C THR A 208 -9.13 6.24 11.91
N HIS A 209 -9.96 6.39 12.93
CA HIS A 209 -11.02 7.38 13.00
C HIS A 209 -11.09 7.91 14.43
N ASP A 210 -10.84 9.21 14.61
CA ASP A 210 -10.70 9.85 15.92
C ASP A 210 -9.74 9.07 16.85
N LYS A 211 -10.31 8.45 17.88
CA LYS A 211 -9.63 7.71 18.95
C LYS A 211 -9.65 6.19 18.72
N VAL A 212 -10.28 5.73 17.65
CA VAL A 212 -10.39 4.32 17.27
C VAL A 212 -9.31 3.98 16.25
N LYS A 213 -8.51 2.97 16.54
CA LYS A 213 -7.53 2.40 15.61
C LYS A 213 -7.87 0.94 15.33
N LEU A 214 -7.90 0.60 14.06
CA LEU A 214 -8.15 -0.74 13.57
C LEU A 214 -6.92 -1.27 12.85
N LYS A 215 -6.67 -2.57 13.02
CA LYS A 215 -5.69 -3.31 12.25
C LYS A 215 -6.35 -4.59 11.74
N LEU A 216 -6.53 -4.66 10.42
CA LEU A 216 -7.10 -5.82 9.75
C LEU A 216 -5.97 -6.62 9.08
N LEU A 217 -5.78 -7.86 9.51
CA LEU A 217 -4.90 -8.83 8.86
C LEU A 217 -5.76 -9.90 8.20
N ILE A 218 -5.77 -9.93 6.87
CA ILE A 218 -6.45 -10.94 6.08
C ILE A 218 -5.48 -12.07 5.76
N ARG A 219 -5.91 -13.30 6.01
CA ARG A 219 -5.11 -14.52 5.82
C ARG A 219 -5.45 -15.24 4.53
N SER A 220 -6.72 -15.26 4.17
CA SER A 220 -7.21 -15.92 2.97
C SER A 220 -8.44 -15.21 2.40
N TRP A 221 -8.64 -15.42 1.12
CA TRP A 221 -9.81 -15.04 0.35
C TRP A 221 -10.31 -16.24 -0.43
N GLU A 222 -11.63 -16.39 -0.52
CA GLU A 222 -12.33 -17.36 -1.38
C GLU A 222 -13.40 -16.64 -2.19
#